data_AF-A0A2H9MSF6-F1
#
_entry.id   AF-A0A2H9MSF6-F1
#
_cell.length_a   1.000
_cell.length_b   1.000
_cell.length_c   1.000
_cell.angle_alpha   90.00
_cell.angle_beta   90.00
_cell.angle_gamma   90.00
#
_symmetry.space_group_name_H-M   'P 1'
#
loop_
_entity.id
_entity.type
_entity.pdbx_description
1 polymer ?
#
loop_
_entity_poly.entity_id
_entity_poly.type
_entity_poly.pdbx_seq_one_letter_code
_entity_poly.pdbx_strand_id
1 'polypeptide(L)'
;MSFIRPKLQESNKFLRSIGIPHSALLSVIFGLMLLSFPIGMFVVFNSAIGGDINFEYPLSELDLFGNIPHPFHFDVTLGDAFTVLWIVYVIIFTIAIFGPTTTFFQTLSPILSNGKISFQSNYLVSITTWFSILILVSTIVTLTQEGFGITTLPPPTDNDLIQFFYVTLAPLIEEIGFRALLIGLPVFMIYSHKFSIFHMFNSLWNPSRHLHIYDSKKAISLI
;
A
#
# COMPACT_ATOMS: atom_id res chain seq x y z
N MET A 1 -20.04 -46.33 3.94
CA MET A 1 -19.52 -45.02 4.37
C MET A 1 -18.11 -44.78 3.80
N SER A 2 -17.95 -44.78 2.47
CA SER A 2 -16.63 -44.67 1.80
C SER A 2 -16.57 -43.70 0.60
N PHE A 3 -17.69 -43.06 0.23
CA PHE A 3 -17.76 -42.24 -1.00
C PHE A 3 -17.31 -40.78 -0.86
N ILE A 4 -16.99 -40.30 0.35
CA ILE A 4 -16.65 -38.89 0.60
C ILE A 4 -15.12 -38.62 0.49
N ARG A 5 -14.27 -39.64 0.67
CA ARG A 5 -12.79 -39.49 0.64
C ARG A 5 -12.19 -39.01 -0.70
N PRO A 6 -12.65 -39.45 -1.90
CA PRO A 6 -11.96 -39.07 -3.13
C PRO A 6 -12.12 -37.58 -3.49
N LYS A 7 -13.29 -36.97 -3.22
CA LYS A 7 -13.52 -35.53 -3.47
C LYS A 7 -12.66 -34.61 -2.60
N LEU A 8 -12.43 -34.99 -1.33
CA LEU A 8 -11.56 -34.23 -0.42
C LEU A 8 -10.10 -34.24 -0.86
N GLN A 9 -9.64 -35.35 -1.46
CA GLN A 9 -8.25 -35.52 -1.89
C GLN A 9 -7.95 -34.76 -3.20
N GLU A 10 -8.90 -34.73 -4.14
CA GLU A 10 -8.81 -33.93 -5.37
C GLU A 10 -8.91 -32.42 -5.09
N SER A 11 -9.80 -31.99 -4.18
CA SER A 11 -9.88 -30.59 -3.74
C SER A 11 -8.57 -30.12 -3.10
N ASN A 12 -7.92 -30.96 -2.29
CA ASN A 12 -6.63 -30.62 -1.68
C ASN A 12 -5.49 -30.53 -2.70
N LYS A 13 -5.50 -31.34 -3.76
CA LYS A 13 -4.52 -31.22 -4.85
C LYS A 13 -4.69 -29.93 -5.64
N PHE A 14 -5.93 -29.56 -5.98
CA PHE A 14 -6.23 -28.32 -6.70
C PHE A 14 -5.88 -27.08 -5.90
N LEU A 15 -6.26 -27.03 -4.62
CA LEU A 15 -5.90 -25.94 -3.71
C LEU A 15 -4.38 -25.82 -3.53
N ARG A 16 -3.67 -26.96 -3.46
CA ARG A 16 -2.21 -26.98 -3.37
C ARG A 16 -1.53 -26.53 -4.68
N SER A 17 -2.12 -26.86 -5.83
CA SER A 17 -1.64 -26.43 -7.15
C SER A 17 -1.70 -24.91 -7.36
N ILE A 18 -2.67 -24.23 -6.75
CA ILE A 18 -2.82 -22.76 -6.84
C ILE A 18 -2.10 -22.07 -5.67
N GLY A 19 -2.15 -22.65 -4.47
CA GLY A 19 -1.58 -22.04 -3.26
C GLY A 19 -0.06 -21.91 -3.31
N ILE A 20 0.65 -22.89 -3.88
CA ILE A 20 2.11 -22.85 -4.02
C ILE A 20 2.59 -21.69 -4.90
N PRO A 21 2.17 -21.55 -6.18
CA PRO A 21 2.60 -20.43 -7.02
C PRO A 21 2.16 -19.07 -6.45
N HIS A 22 0.97 -18.99 -5.85
CA HIS A 22 0.53 -17.78 -5.16
C HIS A 22 1.49 -17.40 -4.01
N SER A 23 1.87 -18.36 -3.16
CA SER A 23 2.81 -18.09 -2.06
C SER A 23 4.22 -17.72 -2.52
N ALA A 24 4.69 -18.28 -3.63
CA ALA A 24 5.96 -17.89 -4.24
C ALA A 24 5.90 -16.44 -4.74
N LEU A 25 4.80 -16.05 -5.39
CA LEU A 25 4.57 -14.67 -5.81
C LEU A 25 4.56 -13.69 -4.62
N LEU A 26 3.92 -14.05 -3.50
CA LEU A 26 3.97 -13.24 -2.27
C LEU A 26 5.40 -13.05 -1.77
N SER A 27 6.22 -14.11 -1.80
CA SER A 27 7.63 -14.05 -1.39
C SER A 27 8.45 -13.14 -2.31
N VAL A 28 8.23 -13.20 -3.62
CA VAL A 28 8.89 -12.33 -4.60
C VAL A 28 8.50 -10.87 -4.39
N ILE A 29 7.20 -10.59 -4.25
CA ILE A 29 6.69 -9.25 -3.98
C ILE A 29 7.32 -8.70 -2.69
N PHE A 30 7.35 -9.50 -1.62
CA PHE A 30 7.98 -9.09 -0.37
C PHE A 30 9.48 -8.78 -0.54
N GLY A 31 10.22 -9.61 -1.29
CA GLY A 31 11.61 -9.34 -1.63
C GLY A 31 11.79 -8.02 -2.38
N LEU A 32 10.91 -7.73 -3.35
CA LEU A 32 10.92 -6.46 -4.09
C LEU A 32 10.59 -5.27 -3.19
N MET A 33 9.63 -5.39 -2.29
CA MET A 33 9.32 -4.36 -1.29
C MET A 33 10.48 -4.08 -0.33
N LEU A 34 11.26 -5.11 0.02
CA LEU A 34 12.45 -4.91 0.85
C LEU A 34 13.56 -4.21 0.07
N LEU A 35 13.78 -4.61 -1.19
CA LEU A 35 14.78 -4.01 -2.08
C LEU A 35 14.42 -2.59 -2.50
N SER A 36 13.14 -2.21 -2.50
CA SER A 36 12.73 -0.85 -2.89
C SER A 36 13.29 0.23 -1.97
N PHE A 37 13.58 -0.06 -0.70
CA PHE A 37 14.16 0.92 0.23
C PHE A 37 15.58 1.36 -0.16
N PRO A 38 16.57 0.45 -0.32
CA PRO A 38 17.90 0.85 -0.79
C PRO A 38 17.89 1.35 -2.23
N ILE A 39 17.03 0.79 -3.10
CA ILE A 39 16.89 1.28 -4.48
C ILE A 39 16.39 2.73 -4.49
N GLY A 40 15.39 3.07 -3.68
CA GLY A 40 14.87 4.45 -3.61
C GLY A 40 15.93 5.46 -3.18
N MET A 41 16.74 5.12 -2.16
CA MET A 41 17.88 5.95 -1.75
C MET A 41 18.90 6.11 -2.87
N PHE A 42 19.23 5.02 -3.57
CA PHE A 42 20.16 5.08 -4.70
C PHE A 42 19.62 5.98 -5.82
N VAL A 43 18.34 5.83 -6.16
CA VAL A 43 17.69 6.62 -7.21
C VAL A 43 17.75 8.13 -6.88
N VAL A 44 17.42 8.52 -5.66
CA VAL A 44 17.36 9.96 -5.31
C VAL A 44 18.74 10.60 -5.18
N PHE A 45 19.71 9.91 -4.56
CA PHE A 45 20.99 10.52 -4.18
C PHE A 45 22.15 10.20 -5.13
N ASN A 46 22.08 9.09 -5.87
CA ASN A 46 23.21 8.60 -6.67
C ASN A 46 22.89 8.45 -8.15
N SER A 47 21.61 8.50 -8.54
CA SER A 47 21.23 8.37 -9.93
C SER A 47 21.03 9.74 -10.58
N ALA A 48 21.36 9.84 -11.87
CA ALA A 48 21.18 11.06 -12.67
C ALA A 48 19.78 11.12 -13.32
N ILE A 49 18.75 10.51 -12.69
CA ILE A 49 17.40 10.45 -13.30
C ILE A 49 16.77 11.83 -13.47
N GLY A 50 17.16 12.81 -12.65
CA GLY A 50 16.62 14.17 -12.71
C GLY A 50 17.31 15.08 -13.74
N GLY A 51 18.32 14.59 -14.48
CA GLY A 51 19.07 15.42 -15.41
C GLY A 51 19.72 16.61 -14.70
N ASP A 52 19.24 17.82 -15.00
CA ASP A 52 19.70 19.08 -14.40
C ASP A 52 19.18 19.30 -12.96
N ILE A 53 18.13 18.56 -12.56
CA ILE A 53 17.55 18.59 -11.21
C ILE A 53 18.13 17.46 -10.37
N ASN A 54 18.56 17.78 -9.15
CA ASN A 54 19.13 16.81 -8.21
C ASN A 54 18.42 16.88 -6.83
N PHE A 55 18.94 16.14 -5.85
CA PHE A 55 18.38 16.11 -4.50
C PHE A 55 18.46 17.45 -3.75
N GLU A 56 19.27 18.41 -4.20
CA GLU A 56 19.40 19.75 -3.60
C GLU A 56 18.29 20.70 -4.07
N TYR A 57 17.44 20.26 -5.00
CA TYR A 57 16.36 21.08 -5.55
C TYR A 57 15.43 21.60 -4.44
N PRO A 58 15.17 22.92 -4.38
CA PRO A 58 14.38 23.52 -3.31
C PRO A 58 12.92 23.06 -3.38
N LEU A 59 12.41 22.56 -2.25
CA LEU A 59 11.04 22.03 -2.17
C LEU A 59 9.98 23.13 -2.38
N SER A 60 10.33 24.40 -2.15
CA SER A 60 9.43 25.56 -2.35
C SER A 60 9.07 25.80 -3.80
N GLU A 61 9.85 25.28 -4.76
CA GLU A 61 9.55 25.38 -6.19
C GLU A 61 8.62 24.26 -6.67
N LEU A 62 8.36 23.26 -5.84
CA LEU A 62 7.41 22.18 -6.15
C LEU A 62 5.98 22.62 -5.83
N ASP A 63 5.07 22.33 -6.76
CA ASP A 63 3.64 22.57 -6.61
C ASP A 63 2.97 21.51 -5.71
N LEU A 64 3.36 21.45 -4.43
CA LEU A 64 2.88 20.46 -3.48
C LEU A 64 1.47 20.74 -2.95
N PHE A 65 1.01 21.99 -3.02
CA PHE A 65 -0.24 22.44 -2.39
C PHE A 65 -1.16 23.25 -3.33
N GLY A 66 -0.91 23.21 -4.64
CA GLY A 66 -1.44 24.21 -5.57
C GLY A 66 -0.72 25.54 -5.34
N ASN A 67 -0.81 26.46 -6.32
CA ASN A 67 -0.24 27.82 -6.32
C ASN A 67 -0.71 28.73 -5.14
N ILE A 68 -0.59 28.28 -3.90
CA ILE A 68 -0.82 29.06 -2.69
C ILE A 68 0.50 29.78 -2.42
N PRO A 69 0.53 31.12 -2.35
CA PRO A 69 1.72 31.85 -1.96
C PRO A 69 2.10 31.43 -0.55
N HIS A 70 3.22 30.71 -0.40
CA HIS A 70 3.72 30.31 0.92
C HIS A 70 4.57 31.45 1.49
N PRO A 71 4.20 32.06 2.63
CA PRO A 71 4.97 33.13 3.25
C PRO A 71 6.24 32.63 3.97
N PHE A 72 6.52 31.33 3.98
CA PHE A 72 7.63 30.71 4.68
C PHE A 72 8.63 30.11 3.69
N HIS A 73 9.83 30.69 3.61
CA HIS A 73 10.97 30.06 2.96
C HIS A 73 11.57 29.06 3.95
N PHE A 74 11.31 27.78 3.73
CA PHE A 74 12.05 26.72 4.40
C PHE A 74 13.17 26.26 3.46
N ASP A 75 14.41 26.23 3.95
CA ASP A 75 15.55 25.67 3.22
C ASP A 75 15.50 24.13 3.21
N VAL A 76 14.36 23.57 2.83
CA VAL A 76 14.14 22.13 2.74
C VAL A 76 14.36 21.74 1.29
N THR A 77 15.27 20.79 1.09
CA THR A 77 15.55 20.24 -0.23
C THR A 77 14.65 19.03 -0.54
N LEU A 78 14.57 18.66 -1.81
CA LEU A 78 13.92 17.43 -2.25
C LEU A 78 14.48 16.20 -1.52
N GLY A 79 15.80 16.14 -1.34
CA GLY A 79 16.50 15.06 -0.64
C GLY A 79 16.11 14.96 0.83
N ASP A 80 15.98 16.10 1.51
CA ASP A 80 15.53 16.13 2.92
C ASP A 80 14.10 15.61 3.04
N ALA A 81 13.19 16.10 2.20
CA ALA A 81 11.79 15.67 2.19
C ALA A 81 11.67 14.17 1.87
N PHE A 82 12.40 13.69 0.87
CA PHE A 82 12.45 12.28 0.52
C PHE A 82 12.98 11.43 1.68
N THR A 83 14.01 11.88 2.38
CA THR A 83 14.57 11.17 3.54
C THR A 83 13.54 11.01 4.65
N VAL A 84 12.78 12.06 4.95
CA VAL A 84 11.68 12.00 5.93
C VAL A 84 10.62 10.97 5.50
N LEU A 85 10.19 11.02 4.24
CA LEU A 85 9.24 10.05 3.69
C LEU A 85 9.76 8.62 3.79
N TRP A 86 11.02 8.41 3.42
CA TRP A 86 11.68 7.11 3.47
C TRP A 86 11.69 6.55 4.91
N ILE A 87 12.04 7.37 5.90
CA ILE A 87 12.01 6.97 7.32
C ILE A 87 10.59 6.55 7.73
N VAL A 88 9.57 7.33 7.35
CA VAL A 88 8.16 6.99 7.64
C VAL A 88 7.78 5.64 7.06
N TYR A 89 8.13 5.38 5.79
CA TYR A 89 7.85 4.09 5.16
C TYR A 89 8.61 2.93 5.81
N VAL A 90 9.86 3.12 6.22
CA VAL A 90 10.63 2.10 6.94
C VAL A 90 9.96 1.74 8.26
N ILE A 91 9.49 2.74 9.02
CA ILE A 91 8.77 2.52 10.29
C ILE A 91 7.47 1.74 10.05
N ILE A 92 6.63 2.18 9.10
CA ILE A 92 5.35 1.50 8.81
C ILE A 92 5.60 0.08 8.30
N PHE A 93 6.59 -0.13 7.44
CA PHE A 93 6.93 -1.44 6.91
C PHE A 93 7.45 -2.38 8.00
N THR A 94 8.25 -1.87 8.93
CA THR A 94 8.72 -2.62 10.10
C THR A 94 7.54 -3.08 10.95
N ILE A 95 6.60 -2.18 11.25
CA ILE A 95 5.37 -2.51 11.99
C ILE A 95 4.57 -3.59 11.23
N ALA A 96 4.47 -3.50 9.90
CA ALA A 96 3.74 -4.46 9.08
C ALA A 96 4.39 -5.86 9.05
N ILE A 97 5.72 -5.95 9.03
CA ILE A 97 6.47 -7.22 9.09
C ILE A 97 6.14 -7.96 10.39
N PHE A 98 6.21 -7.27 11.52
CA PHE A 98 5.97 -7.88 12.82
C PHE A 98 4.49 -8.20 13.03
N GLY A 99 3.60 -7.36 12.50
CA GLY A 99 2.16 -7.56 12.55
C GLY A 99 1.59 -7.50 13.98
N PRO A 100 0.27 -7.46 14.13
CA PRO A 100 -0.38 -7.34 15.44
C PRO A 100 -0.39 -8.66 16.22
N THR A 101 -0.40 -9.81 15.52
CA THR A 101 -0.57 -11.13 16.14
C THR A 101 0.45 -12.16 15.69
N THR A 102 0.84 -12.17 14.42
CA THR A 102 1.85 -13.10 13.89
C THR A 102 2.74 -12.38 12.88
N THR A 103 4.01 -12.77 12.80
CA THR A 103 4.93 -12.18 11.82
C THR A 103 4.62 -12.66 10.41
N PHE A 104 5.10 -11.92 9.40
CA PHE A 104 4.96 -12.28 7.99
C PHE A 104 5.46 -13.71 7.72
N PHE A 105 6.67 -14.04 8.18
CA PHE A 105 7.28 -15.37 7.97
C PHE A 105 6.51 -16.51 8.63
N GLN A 106 5.98 -16.28 9.83
CA GLN A 106 5.14 -17.28 10.54
C GLN A 106 3.84 -17.57 9.78
N THR A 107 3.32 -16.58 9.07
CA THR A 107 2.09 -16.71 8.29
C THR A 107 2.36 -17.31 6.90
N LEU A 108 3.52 -17.01 6.29
CA LEU A 108 3.89 -17.50 4.96
C LEU A 108 4.31 -18.98 4.95
N SER A 109 5.05 -19.43 5.96
CA SER A 109 5.54 -20.82 6.07
C SER A 109 4.45 -21.91 5.96
N PRO A 110 3.31 -21.83 6.68
CA PRO A 110 2.23 -22.79 6.53
C PRO A 110 1.49 -22.71 5.19
N ILE A 111 1.47 -21.55 4.53
CA ILE A 111 0.90 -21.41 3.18
C ILE A 111 1.78 -22.16 2.17
N LEU A 112 3.10 -21.99 2.25
CA LEU A 112 4.07 -22.61 1.35
C LEU A 112 4.11 -24.15 1.49
N SER A 113 4.00 -24.64 2.73
CA SER A 113 4.10 -26.07 3.04
C SER A 113 2.78 -26.84 2.87
N ASN A 114 1.67 -26.25 3.34
CA ASN A 114 0.39 -26.94 3.48
C ASN A 114 -0.76 -26.35 2.64
N GLY A 115 -0.53 -25.24 1.93
CA GLY A 115 -1.57 -24.57 1.13
C GLY A 115 -2.73 -24.00 1.95
N LYS A 116 -2.59 -23.91 3.28
CA LYS A 116 -3.62 -23.36 4.16
C LYS A 116 -3.50 -21.84 4.21
N ILE A 117 -4.47 -21.14 3.63
CA ILE A 117 -4.45 -19.68 3.57
C ILE A 117 -5.23 -19.10 4.76
N SER A 118 -4.53 -18.43 5.67
CA SER A 118 -5.13 -17.66 6.77
C SER A 118 -4.94 -16.17 6.52
N PHE A 119 -5.93 -15.52 5.92
CA PHE A 119 -5.83 -14.13 5.45
C PHE A 119 -5.88 -13.05 6.54
N GLN A 120 -6.12 -13.41 7.81
CA GLN A 120 -6.49 -12.45 8.87
C GLN A 120 -5.43 -12.22 9.95
N SER A 121 -4.26 -12.85 9.88
CA SER A 121 -3.29 -12.83 11.00
C SER A 121 -2.17 -11.80 10.85
N ASN A 122 -1.89 -11.31 9.65
CA ASN A 122 -0.82 -10.34 9.40
C ASN A 122 -1.20 -9.37 8.26
N TYR A 123 -1.08 -8.06 8.52
CA TYR A 123 -1.43 -7.01 7.55
C TYR A 123 -0.63 -7.10 6.25
N LEU A 124 0.67 -7.42 6.34
CA LEU A 124 1.54 -7.48 5.17
C LEU A 124 1.16 -8.66 4.25
N VAL A 125 0.73 -9.80 4.80
CA VAL A 125 0.20 -10.92 4.01
C VAL A 125 -1.10 -10.53 3.30
N SER A 126 -2.01 -9.84 3.98
CA SER A 126 -3.26 -9.38 3.37
C SER A 126 -2.98 -8.38 2.23
N ILE A 127 -2.10 -7.39 2.45
CA ILE A 127 -1.75 -6.38 1.45
C ILE A 127 -1.06 -7.02 0.25
N THR A 128 -0.06 -7.89 0.48
CA THR A 128 0.66 -8.57 -0.62
C THR A 128 -0.24 -9.51 -1.42
N THR A 129 -1.26 -10.11 -0.79
CA THR A 129 -2.30 -10.89 -1.49
C THR A 129 -3.14 -10.02 -2.41
N TRP A 130 -3.64 -8.89 -1.93
CA TRP A 130 -4.43 -7.99 -2.79
C TRP A 130 -3.57 -7.39 -3.90
N PHE A 131 -2.33 -7.00 -3.58
CA PHE A 131 -1.39 -6.48 -4.55
C PHE A 131 -1.03 -7.51 -5.63
N SER A 132 -0.91 -8.79 -5.29
CA SER A 132 -0.65 -9.84 -6.29
C SER A 132 -1.82 -9.99 -7.27
N ILE A 133 -3.06 -9.90 -6.79
CA ILE A 133 -4.27 -9.88 -7.63
C ILE A 133 -4.25 -8.65 -8.55
N LEU A 134 -3.89 -7.47 -8.03
CA LEU A 134 -3.80 -6.24 -8.82
C LEU A 134 -2.75 -6.34 -9.93
N ILE A 135 -1.56 -6.89 -9.65
CA ILE A 135 -0.53 -7.12 -10.67
C ILE A 135 -1.05 -8.04 -11.78
N LEU A 136 -1.73 -9.13 -11.40
CA LEU A 136 -2.30 -10.07 -12.36
C LEU A 136 -3.34 -9.40 -13.26
N VAL A 137 -4.28 -8.66 -12.66
CA VAL A 137 -5.31 -7.91 -13.39
C VAL A 137 -4.66 -6.86 -14.31
N SER A 138 -3.68 -6.11 -13.80
CA SER A 138 -2.95 -5.11 -14.57
C SER A 138 -2.26 -5.74 -15.79
N THR A 139 -1.62 -6.90 -15.61
CA THR A 139 -0.94 -7.61 -16.70
C THR A 139 -1.94 -8.05 -17.77
N ILE A 140 -3.11 -8.55 -17.37
CA ILE A 140 -4.18 -8.94 -18.30
C ILE A 140 -4.67 -7.72 -19.09
N VAL A 141 -4.87 -6.59 -18.43
CA VAL A 141 -5.29 -5.35 -19.08
C VAL A 141 -4.25 -4.89 -20.11
N THR A 142 -2.96 -4.86 -19.72
CA THR A 142 -1.86 -4.48 -20.61
C THR A 142 -1.77 -5.40 -21.83
N LEU A 143 -1.80 -6.72 -21.63
CA LEU A 143 -1.77 -7.68 -22.74
C LEU A 143 -2.96 -7.51 -23.69
N THR A 144 -4.14 -7.18 -23.14
CA THR A 144 -5.33 -6.92 -23.94
C THR A 144 -5.15 -5.64 -24.75
N GLN A 145 -4.70 -4.55 -24.14
CA GLN A 145 -4.50 -3.25 -24.80
C GLN A 145 -3.43 -3.32 -25.89
N GLU A 146 -2.29 -3.96 -25.61
CA GLU A 146 -1.22 -4.19 -26.58
C GLU A 146 -1.69 -5.08 -27.73
N GLY A 147 -2.51 -6.09 -27.44
CA GLY A 147 -3.15 -6.94 -28.45
C GLY A 147 -4.07 -6.18 -29.42
N PHE A 148 -4.64 -5.04 -28.98
CA PHE A 148 -5.41 -4.13 -29.83
C PHE A 148 -4.58 -2.96 -30.39
N GLY A 149 -3.26 -2.96 -30.20
CA GLY A 149 -2.36 -1.90 -30.70
C GLY A 149 -2.41 -0.60 -29.90
N ILE A 150 -2.98 -0.60 -28.69
CA ILE A 150 -3.01 0.56 -27.80
C ILE A 150 -1.74 0.53 -26.94
N THR A 151 -0.77 1.40 -27.25
CA THR A 151 0.46 1.52 -26.45
C THR A 151 0.17 2.32 -25.18
N THR A 152 0.36 1.70 -24.01
CA THR A 152 0.31 2.39 -22.73
C THR A 152 1.61 3.16 -22.51
N LEU A 153 1.61 4.46 -22.81
CA LEU A 153 2.71 5.36 -22.47
C LEU A 153 2.51 5.90 -21.06
N PRO A 154 3.58 6.05 -20.26
CA PRO A 154 3.48 6.80 -19.03
C PRO A 154 3.03 8.24 -19.33
N PRO A 155 2.33 8.90 -18.39
CA PRO A 155 1.98 10.30 -18.57
C PRO A 155 3.26 11.13 -18.80
N PRO A 156 3.24 12.10 -19.71
CA PRO A 156 4.40 12.95 -19.98
C PRO A 156 4.75 13.72 -18.70
N THR A 157 6.04 13.74 -18.38
CA THR A 157 6.57 14.40 -17.18
C THR A 157 7.69 15.34 -17.54
N ASP A 158 7.74 16.46 -16.83
CA ASP A 158 8.80 17.45 -17.01
C ASP A 158 10.13 16.97 -16.40
N ASN A 159 10.07 16.17 -15.33
CA ASN A 159 11.24 15.62 -14.66
C ASN A 159 10.95 14.31 -13.93
N ASP A 160 11.78 13.29 -14.17
CA ASP A 160 11.59 11.95 -13.60
C ASP A 160 11.87 11.88 -12.09
N LEU A 161 12.82 12.68 -11.58
CA LEU A 161 13.13 12.73 -10.14
C LEU A 161 11.98 13.36 -9.36
N ILE A 162 11.41 14.45 -9.88
CA ILE A 162 10.23 15.09 -9.29
C ILE A 162 9.01 14.15 -9.37
N GLN A 163 8.80 13.48 -10.50
CA GLN A 163 7.73 12.50 -10.63
C GLN A 163 7.89 11.36 -9.61
N PHE A 164 9.10 10.81 -9.46
CA PHE A 164 9.39 9.76 -8.49
C PHE A 164 9.06 10.22 -7.05
N PHE A 165 9.41 11.45 -6.70
CA PHE A 165 9.06 12.04 -5.41
C PHE A 165 7.53 12.14 -5.24
N TYR A 166 6.81 12.66 -6.22
CA TYR A 166 5.34 12.75 -6.15
C TYR A 166 4.67 11.39 -6.04
N VAL A 167 5.12 10.39 -6.80
CA VAL A 167 4.61 9.01 -6.71
C VAL A 167 4.88 8.42 -5.32
N THR A 168 6.03 8.75 -4.71
CA THR A 168 6.38 8.32 -3.34
C THR A 168 5.51 9.01 -2.28
N LEU A 169 5.17 10.29 -2.49
CA LEU A 169 4.37 11.09 -1.57
C LEU A 169 2.86 10.79 -1.68
N ALA A 170 2.37 10.48 -2.88
CA ALA A 170 0.95 10.33 -3.20
C ALA A 170 0.19 9.39 -2.24
N PRO A 171 0.69 8.19 -1.86
CA PRO A 171 -0.03 7.31 -0.94
C PRO A 171 -0.31 7.94 0.43
N LEU A 172 0.61 8.76 0.95
CA LEU A 172 0.41 9.45 2.24
C LEU A 172 -0.58 10.61 2.11
N ILE A 173 -0.52 11.35 1.01
CA ILE A 173 -1.52 12.39 0.72
C ILE A 173 -2.90 11.75 0.59
N GLU A 174 -3.00 10.63 -0.12
CA GLU A 174 -4.28 9.95 -0.34
C GLU A 174 -4.85 9.42 0.99
N GLU A 175 -3.98 8.84 1.81
CA GLU A 175 -4.30 8.34 3.13
C GLU A 175 -4.85 9.44 4.06
N ILE A 176 -4.16 10.58 4.14
CA ILE A 176 -4.56 11.67 5.03
C ILE A 176 -5.76 12.44 4.45
N GLY A 177 -5.72 12.74 3.15
CA GLY A 177 -6.72 13.54 2.45
C GLY A 177 -8.03 12.82 2.24
N PHE A 178 -8.01 11.63 1.62
CA PHE A 178 -9.24 10.90 1.31
C PHE A 178 -9.67 9.99 2.45
N ARG A 179 -8.77 9.14 2.98
CA ARG A 179 -9.17 8.14 3.99
C ARG A 179 -9.44 8.78 5.34
N ALA A 180 -8.50 9.54 5.89
CA ALA A 180 -8.63 10.10 7.24
C ALA A 180 -9.60 11.28 7.27
N LEU A 181 -9.41 12.27 6.41
CA LEU A 181 -10.18 13.51 6.44
C LEU A 181 -11.55 13.39 5.75
N LEU A 182 -11.61 12.84 4.53
CA LEU A 182 -12.85 12.82 3.75
C LEU A 182 -13.80 11.70 4.16
N ILE A 183 -13.30 10.52 4.52
CA ILE A 183 -14.13 9.36 4.92
C ILE A 183 -14.13 9.17 6.44
N GLY A 184 -12.96 9.16 7.07
CA GLY A 184 -12.78 8.82 8.48
C GLY A 184 -13.45 9.80 9.43
N LEU A 185 -13.30 11.11 9.17
CA LEU A 185 -13.88 12.15 10.02
C LEU A 185 -15.41 12.18 9.96
N PRO A 186 -16.08 12.12 8.78
CA PRO A 186 -17.54 11.98 8.75
C PRO A 186 -18.05 10.72 9.46
N VAL A 187 -17.41 9.56 9.26
CA VAL A 187 -17.80 8.32 9.94
C VAL A 187 -17.65 8.46 11.45
N PHE A 188 -16.56 9.07 11.92
CA PHE A 188 -16.37 9.37 13.34
C PHE A 188 -17.45 10.31 13.87
N MET A 189 -17.80 11.38 13.16
CA MET A 189 -18.85 12.32 13.60
C MET A 189 -20.23 11.66 13.71
N ILE A 190 -20.56 10.74 12.81
CA ILE A 190 -21.87 10.06 12.79
C ILE A 190 -21.97 9.00 13.90
N TYR A 191 -20.91 8.23 14.11
CA TYR A 191 -20.95 7.02 14.96
C TYR A 191 -20.26 7.19 16.32
N SER A 192 -19.45 8.23 16.51
CA SER A 192 -18.82 8.49 17.79
C SER A 192 -19.75 9.27 18.70
N HIS A 193 -20.17 8.61 19.79
CA HIS A 193 -20.89 9.28 20.88
C HIS A 193 -19.96 10.08 21.80
N LYS A 194 -18.64 10.14 21.52
CA LYS A 194 -17.64 10.84 22.35
C LYS A 194 -16.73 11.70 21.48
N PHE A 195 -16.78 13.01 21.71
CA PHE A 195 -15.83 13.97 21.13
C PHE A 195 -14.53 13.98 21.95
N SER A 196 -13.60 13.09 21.61
CA SER A 196 -12.24 13.10 22.15
C SER A 196 -11.25 12.86 21.01
N ILE A 197 -10.21 13.69 20.92
CA ILE A 197 -9.18 13.63 19.87
C ILE A 197 -8.43 12.30 19.91
N PHE A 198 -8.08 11.80 21.10
CA PHE A 198 -7.46 10.47 21.23
C PHE A 198 -8.40 9.35 20.80
N HIS A 199 -9.70 9.50 21.07
CA HIS A 199 -10.70 8.53 20.62
C HIS A 199 -10.91 8.59 19.10
N MET A 200 -10.79 9.78 18.50
CA MET A 200 -10.81 9.99 17.06
C MET A 200 -9.65 9.27 16.38
N PHE A 201 -8.40 9.50 16.81
CA PHE A 201 -7.23 8.79 16.25
C PHE A 201 -7.33 7.27 16.38
N ASN A 202 -7.74 6.76 17.55
CA ASN A 202 -7.91 5.31 17.74
C ASN A 202 -9.04 4.73 16.87
N SER A 203 -10.10 5.50 16.65
CA SER A 203 -11.22 5.10 15.78
C SER A 203 -10.85 5.16 14.30
N LEU A 204 -10.07 6.14 13.87
CA LEU A 204 -9.58 6.21 12.48
C LEU A 204 -8.58 5.09 12.18
N TRP A 205 -7.72 4.74 13.15
CA TRP A 205 -6.73 3.68 12.98
C TRP A 205 -7.34 2.27 13.02
N ASN A 206 -8.37 2.06 13.84
CA ASN A 206 -9.10 0.78 13.87
C ASN A 206 -10.61 1.00 14.10
N PRO A 207 -11.37 1.26 13.01
CA PRO A 207 -12.79 1.59 13.09
C PRO A 207 -13.63 0.47 13.71
N SER A 208 -13.37 -0.79 13.33
CA SER A 208 -14.17 -1.94 13.74
C SER A 208 -14.10 -2.25 15.23
N ARG A 209 -13.02 -1.82 15.90
CA ARG A 209 -12.80 -2.06 17.33
C ARG A 209 -13.36 -0.96 18.23
N HIS A 210 -13.45 0.28 17.73
CA HIS A 210 -13.78 1.44 18.56
C HIS A 210 -15.11 2.11 18.21
N LEU A 211 -15.65 1.89 17.01
CA LEU A 211 -16.96 2.39 16.62
C LEU A 211 -18.01 1.29 16.78
N HIS A 212 -19.08 1.58 17.52
CA HIS A 212 -20.22 0.67 17.69
C HIS A 212 -21.11 0.67 16.44
N ILE A 213 -20.60 0.14 15.33
CA ILE A 213 -21.34 -0.01 14.07
C ILE A 213 -22.24 -1.25 14.18
N TYR A 214 -23.40 -1.11 14.82
CA TYR A 214 -24.38 -2.21 14.96
C TYR A 214 -25.17 -2.48 13.67
N ASP A 215 -25.24 -1.50 12.75
CA ASP A 215 -26.06 -1.58 11.53
C ASP A 215 -25.25 -1.19 10.28
N SER A 216 -24.62 -2.20 9.68
CA SER A 216 -23.75 -2.09 8.51
C SER A 216 -24.45 -1.57 7.25
N LYS A 217 -25.79 -1.61 7.20
CA LYS A 217 -26.57 -1.10 6.06
C LYS A 217 -26.52 0.41 5.93
N LYS A 218 -26.45 1.16 7.04
CA LYS A 218 -26.34 2.62 7.01
C LYS A 218 -24.94 3.11 6.60
N ALA A 219 -23.90 2.34 6.91
CA ALA A 219 -22.52 2.67 6.55
C ALA A 219 -22.25 2.50 5.04
N ILE A 220 -22.84 1.47 4.41
CA ILE A 220 -22.69 1.22 2.96
C ILE A 220 -23.38 2.30 2.12
N SER A 221 -24.43 2.93 2.62
CA SER A 221 -25.14 4.01 1.90
C SER A 221 -24.31 5.31 1.74
N LEU A 222 -23.18 5.43 2.43
CA LEU A 222 -22.32 6.62 2.42
C LEU A 222 -21.09 6.47 1.49
N ILE A 223 -20.83 5.25 1.00
CA ILE A 223 -19.77 4.90 0.05
C ILE A 223 -20.37 4.88 -1.35
#